data_AF-A0A0C3NUI2-F1
#
_entry.id   AF-A0A0C3NUI2-F1
#
_cell.length_a   1.000
_cell.length_b   1.000
_cell.length_c   1.000
_cell.angle_alpha   90.00
_cell.angle_beta   90.00
_cell.angle_gamma   90.00
#
_symmetry.space_group_name_H-M   'P 1'
#
loop_
_entity.id
_entity.type
_entity.pdbx_description
1 polymer ?
#
loop_
_entity_poly.entity_id
_entity_poly.type
_entity_poly.pdbx_seq_one_letter_code
_entity_poly.pdbx_strand_id
1 'polypeptide(L)'
;MAEAVPLFYGDRAEMENTSDFLKAFNHSMLFLNPLATDKQKIKALANYLGTSSPAEHWYENLTATQCASWDELAKAFNTRWPTLKSVTQTSEEYQTELLALRLPEEDVRVTKMVGQQKVWVHVKWAEEAMQLASLAGIEQGLTLIWQVKKQLPKAVRRLLDNEYKDWQDFTDDMKVLNTLKLRQEREEIEDQKKREEEWDQRLLQKMEATKRAMTADLTAQLQHLMIGQVAVAHTNPRTSPSATPSTM
;
A
#
# COMPACT_ATOMS: atom_id res chain seq x y z
N MET A 1 -20.38 -24.10 -25.02
CA MET A 1 -20.10 -25.42 -24.42
C MET A 1 -20.73 -25.39 -23.03
N ALA A 2 -21.46 -26.43 -22.63
CA ALA A 2 -22.00 -26.50 -21.27
C ALA A 2 -20.82 -26.62 -20.29
N GLU A 3 -20.81 -25.78 -19.26
CA GLU A 3 -19.84 -25.86 -18.18
C GLU A 3 -20.06 -27.18 -17.42
N ALA A 4 -18.99 -27.95 -17.21
CA ALA A 4 -19.08 -29.21 -16.49
C ALA A 4 -19.30 -28.91 -15.01
N VAL A 5 -20.50 -29.23 -14.49
CA VAL A 5 -20.80 -29.10 -13.06
C VAL A 5 -20.01 -30.19 -12.32
N PRO A 6 -19.11 -29.84 -11.39
CA PRO A 6 -18.35 -30.82 -10.63
C PRO A 6 -19.28 -31.65 -9.73
N LEU A 7 -18.87 -32.88 -9.41
CA LEU A 7 -19.56 -33.68 -8.40
C LEU A 7 -19.44 -33.02 -7.04
N PHE A 8 -20.52 -33.07 -6.26
CA PHE A 8 -20.58 -32.56 -4.90
C PHE A 8 -20.59 -33.71 -3.91
N TYR A 9 -19.59 -33.77 -3.04
CA TYR A 9 -19.45 -34.81 -2.02
C TYR A 9 -20.06 -34.37 -0.68
N GLY A 10 -20.04 -33.08 -0.38
CA GLY A 10 -20.64 -32.54 0.83
C GLY A 10 -19.87 -32.91 2.10
N ASP A 11 -18.60 -33.27 1.97
CA ASP A 11 -17.67 -33.63 3.05
C ASP A 11 -17.01 -32.39 3.72
N ARG A 12 -17.33 -31.19 3.22
CA ARG A 12 -16.76 -29.90 3.66
C ARG A 12 -15.24 -29.81 3.44
N ALA A 13 -14.70 -30.51 2.43
CA ALA A 13 -13.33 -30.28 1.99
C ALA A 13 -13.13 -28.82 1.55
N GLU A 14 -11.92 -28.27 1.77
CA GLU A 14 -11.57 -26.86 1.48
C GLU A 14 -11.81 -26.43 0.02
N MET A 15 -11.96 -27.38 -0.90
CA MET A 15 -12.19 -27.14 -2.33
C MET A 15 -13.66 -27.09 -2.75
N GLU A 16 -14.62 -27.45 -1.88
CA GLU A 16 -16.05 -27.48 -2.23
C GLU A 16 -16.78 -26.20 -1.77
N ASN A 17 -17.11 -25.31 -2.71
CA ASN A 17 -18.03 -24.20 -2.44
C ASN A 17 -19.48 -24.62 -2.67
N THR A 18 -20.21 -24.80 -1.58
CA THR A 18 -21.61 -25.26 -1.56
C THR A 18 -22.57 -24.31 -2.28
N SER A 19 -22.31 -23.00 -2.23
CA SER A 19 -23.11 -21.98 -2.92
C SER A 19 -22.89 -22.02 -4.43
N ASP A 20 -21.65 -22.24 -4.86
CA ASP A 20 -21.30 -22.24 -6.28
C ASP A 20 -21.79 -23.52 -6.97
N PHE A 21 -21.76 -24.66 -6.28
CA PHE A 21 -22.34 -25.91 -6.81
C PHE A 21 -23.82 -25.76 -7.18
N LEU A 22 -24.66 -25.27 -6.25
CA LEU A 22 -26.10 -25.15 -6.52
C LEU A 22 -26.38 -24.15 -7.66
N LYS A 23 -25.59 -23.06 -7.76
CA LYS A 23 -25.66 -22.12 -8.88
C LYS A 23 -25.26 -22.77 -10.20
N ALA A 24 -24.16 -23.50 -10.24
CA ALA A 24 -23.68 -24.21 -11.43
C ALA A 24 -24.67 -25.27 -11.89
N PHE A 25 -25.25 -26.05 -10.97
CA PHE A 25 -26.32 -27.01 -11.27
C PHE A 25 -27.56 -26.31 -11.85
N ASN A 26 -28.01 -25.21 -11.22
CA ASN A 26 -29.15 -24.45 -11.72
C ASN A 26 -28.91 -23.90 -13.13
N HIS A 27 -27.72 -23.34 -13.38
CA HIS A 27 -27.33 -22.83 -14.69
C HIS A 27 -27.29 -23.96 -15.75
N SER A 28 -26.71 -25.10 -15.41
CA SER A 28 -26.69 -26.29 -16.28
C SER A 28 -28.10 -26.79 -16.61
N MET A 29 -29.00 -26.84 -15.61
CA MET A 29 -30.39 -27.23 -15.82
C MET A 29 -31.14 -26.27 -16.73
N LEU A 30 -30.93 -24.95 -16.58
CA LEU A 30 -31.51 -23.94 -17.47
C LEU A 30 -31.00 -24.10 -18.92
N PHE A 31 -29.73 -24.45 -19.10
CA PHE A 31 -29.14 -24.63 -20.42
C PHE A 31 -29.56 -25.94 -21.10
N LEU A 32 -29.53 -27.05 -20.37
CA LEU A 32 -29.77 -28.39 -20.90
C LEU A 32 -31.26 -28.73 -20.99
N ASN A 33 -32.08 -28.21 -20.07
CA ASN A 33 -33.51 -28.49 -20.03
C ASN A 33 -34.29 -27.30 -19.41
N PRO A 34 -34.50 -26.21 -20.16
CA PRO A 34 -35.15 -24.99 -19.67
C PRO A 34 -36.61 -25.18 -19.24
N LEU A 35 -37.25 -26.28 -19.66
CA LEU A 35 -38.62 -26.64 -19.31
C LEU A 35 -38.69 -27.78 -18.27
N ALA A 36 -37.56 -28.10 -17.62
CA ALA A 36 -37.52 -29.13 -16.59
C ALA A 36 -38.47 -28.77 -15.44
N THR A 37 -39.37 -29.69 -15.13
CA THR A 37 -40.19 -29.61 -13.91
C THR A 37 -39.31 -29.76 -12.67
N ASP A 38 -39.76 -29.23 -11.54
CA ASP A 38 -39.09 -29.41 -10.24
C ASP A 38 -38.77 -30.87 -9.94
N LYS A 39 -39.70 -31.80 -10.23
CA LYS A 39 -39.47 -33.23 -10.04
C LYS A 39 -38.32 -33.77 -10.89
N GLN A 40 -38.23 -33.35 -12.16
CA GLN A 40 -37.13 -33.74 -13.04
C GLN A 40 -35.80 -33.14 -12.57
N LYS A 41 -35.83 -31.90 -12.10
CA LYS A 41 -34.68 -31.18 -11.58
C LYS A 41 -34.15 -31.81 -10.29
N ILE A 42 -35.02 -32.13 -9.35
CA ILE A 42 -34.69 -32.87 -8.12
C ILE A 42 -34.06 -34.22 -8.48
N LYS A 43 -34.68 -34.98 -9.38
CA LYS A 43 -34.13 -36.28 -9.82
C LYS A 43 -32.76 -36.14 -10.48
N ALA A 44 -32.56 -35.11 -11.29
CA ALA A 44 -31.29 -34.86 -11.97
C ALA A 44 -30.17 -34.50 -11.00
N LEU A 45 -30.48 -33.88 -9.85
CA LEU A 45 -29.48 -33.52 -8.83
C LEU A 45 -28.66 -34.72 -8.35
N ALA A 46 -29.28 -35.90 -8.22
CA ALA A 46 -28.60 -37.13 -7.81
C ALA A 46 -27.40 -37.47 -8.70
N ASN A 47 -27.44 -37.14 -9.99
CA ASN A 47 -26.35 -37.41 -10.94
C ASN A 47 -25.12 -36.53 -10.70
N TYR A 48 -25.25 -35.48 -9.88
CA TYR A 48 -24.20 -34.53 -9.56
C TYR A 48 -23.68 -34.72 -8.13
N LEU A 49 -24.11 -35.77 -7.43
CA LEU A 49 -23.62 -36.12 -6.10
C LEU A 49 -22.55 -37.20 -6.21
N GLY A 50 -21.50 -37.08 -5.40
CA GLY A 50 -20.44 -38.09 -5.36
C GLY A 50 -20.98 -39.43 -4.84
N THR A 51 -20.53 -40.54 -5.43
CA THR A 51 -20.93 -41.88 -4.97
C THR A 51 -20.47 -42.15 -3.54
N SER A 52 -21.36 -42.72 -2.72
CA SER A 52 -21.17 -42.98 -1.28
C SER A 52 -20.79 -41.73 -0.47
N SER A 53 -21.17 -40.56 -0.96
CA SER A 53 -20.81 -39.29 -0.32
C SER A 53 -21.82 -38.86 0.75
N PRO A 54 -21.43 -38.01 1.72
CA PRO A 54 -22.37 -37.36 2.62
C PRO A 54 -23.53 -36.67 1.92
N ALA A 55 -23.30 -36.13 0.72
CA ALA A 55 -24.34 -35.48 -0.07
C ALA A 55 -25.34 -36.47 -0.67
N GLU A 56 -24.87 -37.59 -1.21
CA GLU A 56 -25.73 -38.65 -1.74
C GLU A 56 -26.60 -39.26 -0.63
N HIS A 57 -26.00 -39.59 0.52
CA HIS A 57 -26.76 -40.09 1.66
C HIS A 57 -27.79 -39.09 2.17
N TRP A 58 -27.49 -37.79 2.16
CA TRP A 58 -28.47 -36.77 2.51
C TRP A 58 -29.64 -36.74 1.52
N TYR A 59 -29.35 -36.81 0.21
CA TYR A 59 -30.35 -36.82 -0.84
C TYR A 59 -31.28 -38.04 -0.75
N GLU A 60 -30.73 -39.22 -0.45
CA GLU A 60 -31.50 -40.46 -0.22
C GLU A 60 -32.44 -40.37 0.99
N ASN A 61 -32.09 -39.55 1.99
CA ASN A 61 -32.86 -39.38 3.22
C ASN A 61 -33.78 -38.14 3.19
N LEU A 62 -34.04 -37.56 2.01
CA LEU A 62 -34.97 -36.43 1.88
C LEU A 62 -36.41 -36.83 2.18
N THR A 63 -37.09 -35.99 2.95
CA THR A 63 -38.52 -36.16 3.26
C THR A 63 -39.41 -35.75 2.09
N ALA A 64 -40.66 -36.24 2.08
CA ALA A 64 -41.65 -35.86 1.08
C ALA A 64 -41.88 -34.33 1.00
N THR A 65 -41.79 -33.63 2.12
CA THR A 65 -41.91 -32.16 2.18
C THR A 65 -40.71 -31.47 1.52
N GLN A 66 -39.50 -31.97 1.75
CA GLN A 66 -38.28 -31.40 1.14
C GLN A 66 -38.21 -31.67 -0.38
N CYS A 67 -38.86 -32.73 -0.86
CA CYS A 67 -38.98 -33.04 -2.28
C CYS A 67 -40.24 -32.45 -2.94
N ALA A 68 -41.01 -31.61 -2.25
CA ALA A 68 -42.27 -31.07 -2.76
C ALA A 68 -42.07 -30.07 -3.91
N SER A 69 -40.99 -29.31 -3.86
CA SER A 69 -40.60 -28.32 -4.87
C SER A 69 -39.08 -28.15 -4.88
N TRP A 70 -38.56 -27.53 -5.94
CA TRP A 70 -37.13 -27.20 -6.01
C TRP A 70 -36.72 -26.24 -4.88
N ASP A 71 -37.59 -25.30 -4.51
CA ASP A 71 -37.32 -24.33 -3.46
C ASP A 71 -37.19 -24.99 -2.07
N GLU A 72 -38.05 -25.96 -1.75
CA GLU A 72 -37.96 -26.70 -0.48
C GLU A 72 -36.70 -27.55 -0.42
N LEU A 73 -36.29 -28.16 -1.54
CA LEU A 73 -35.02 -28.88 -1.61
C LEU A 73 -33.84 -27.93 -1.43
N ALA A 74 -33.84 -26.78 -2.12
CA ALA A 74 -32.78 -25.78 -2.01
C ALA A 74 -32.66 -25.23 -0.58
N LYS A 75 -33.78 -25.02 0.12
CA LYS A 75 -33.79 -24.66 1.55
C LYS A 75 -33.18 -25.76 2.41
N ALA A 76 -33.57 -27.01 2.20
CA ALA A 76 -33.02 -28.15 2.94
C ALA A 76 -31.50 -28.31 2.69
N PHE A 77 -31.06 -28.11 1.45
CA PHE A 77 -29.65 -28.13 1.04
C PHE A 77 -28.87 -27.04 1.79
N ASN A 78 -29.32 -25.79 1.73
CA ASN A 78 -28.66 -24.66 2.41
C ASN A 78 -28.72 -24.78 3.94
N THR A 79 -29.70 -25.50 4.50
CA THR A 79 -29.76 -25.80 5.94
C THR A 79 -28.67 -26.82 6.33
N ARG A 80 -28.43 -27.84 5.49
CA ARG A 80 -27.43 -28.89 5.73
C ARG A 80 -26.01 -28.39 5.48
N TRP A 81 -25.81 -27.65 4.40
CA TRP A 81 -24.56 -27.01 4.01
C TRP A 81 -24.73 -25.49 3.96
N PRO A 82 -24.76 -24.83 5.12
CA PRO A 82 -24.85 -23.37 5.16
C PRO A 82 -23.70 -22.78 4.37
N THR A 83 -24.01 -21.83 3.49
CA THR A 83 -22.98 -21.00 2.86
C THR A 83 -22.18 -20.38 4.00
N LEU A 84 -20.89 -20.70 4.07
CA LEU A 84 -19.99 -19.96 4.93
C LEU A 84 -20.08 -18.52 4.45
N LYS A 85 -20.72 -17.66 5.26
CA LYS A 85 -20.57 -16.23 5.06
C LYS A 85 -19.08 -16.00 5.18
N SER A 86 -18.44 -15.56 4.08
CA SER A 86 -17.14 -14.92 4.20
C SER A 86 -17.27 -13.95 5.36
N VAL A 87 -16.35 -14.01 6.32
CA VAL A 87 -16.27 -12.98 7.35
C VAL A 87 -16.18 -11.69 6.56
N THR A 88 -17.28 -10.95 6.52
CA THR A 88 -17.32 -9.65 5.86
C THR A 88 -16.42 -8.83 6.74
N GLN A 89 -15.30 -8.40 6.18
CA GLN A 89 -14.35 -7.60 6.95
C GLN A 89 -15.12 -6.44 7.57
N THR A 90 -14.78 -6.10 8.81
CA THR A 90 -15.50 -5.04 9.50
C THR A 90 -15.20 -3.70 8.82
N SER A 91 -16.02 -2.68 9.09
CA SER A 91 -15.75 -1.32 8.59
C SER A 91 -14.33 -0.87 8.98
N GLU A 92 -13.88 -1.20 10.18
CA GLU A 92 -12.54 -0.87 10.69
C GLU A 92 -11.42 -1.59 9.93
N GLU A 93 -11.65 -2.83 9.48
CA GLU A 93 -10.67 -3.57 8.67
C GLU A 93 -10.54 -2.93 7.27
N TYR A 94 -11.64 -2.56 6.63
CA TYR A 94 -11.60 -1.82 5.36
C TYR A 94 -10.97 -0.43 5.50
N GLN A 95 -11.22 0.28 6.61
CA GLN A 95 -10.54 1.53 6.92
C GLN A 95 -9.02 1.33 7.09
N THR A 96 -8.62 0.22 7.71
CA THR A 96 -7.20 -0.13 7.86
C THR A 96 -6.55 -0.42 6.51
N GLU A 97 -7.22 -1.17 5.64
CA GLU A 97 -6.76 -1.41 4.27
C GLU A 97 -6.66 -0.11 3.46
N LEU A 98 -7.64 0.78 3.59
CA LEU A 98 -7.63 2.09 2.93
C LEU A 98 -6.45 2.95 3.38
N LEU A 99 -6.08 2.91 4.67
CA LEU A 99 -4.90 3.60 5.20
C LEU A 99 -3.58 2.91 4.84
N ALA A 100 -3.62 1.63 4.46
CA ALA A 100 -2.47 0.87 3.98
C ALA A 100 -2.27 1.01 2.46
N LEU A 101 -3.30 1.44 1.71
CA LEU A 101 -3.26 1.58 0.26
C LEU A 101 -2.22 2.63 -0.16
N ARG A 102 -1.17 2.18 -0.88
CA ARG A 102 -0.07 3.03 -1.34
C ARG A 102 -0.14 3.28 -2.84
N LEU A 103 0.17 4.51 -3.22
CA LEU A 103 0.60 4.86 -4.57
C LEU A 103 2.10 5.19 -4.52
N PRO A 104 2.98 4.28 -4.98
CA PRO A 104 4.41 4.55 -5.02
C PRO A 104 4.75 5.74 -5.93
N GLU A 105 5.80 6.50 -5.60
CA GLU A 105 6.22 7.68 -6.38
C GLU A 105 6.69 7.28 -7.79
N GLU A 106 7.31 6.10 -7.91
CA GLU A 106 7.73 5.48 -9.17
C GLU A 106 6.56 5.03 -10.05
N ASP A 107 5.40 4.74 -9.46
CA ASP A 107 4.20 4.31 -10.16
C ASP A 107 3.35 5.51 -10.63
N VAL A 108 3.71 6.72 -10.23
CA VAL A 108 3.11 7.96 -10.73
C VAL A 108 3.45 8.14 -12.21
N ARG A 109 2.42 8.25 -13.06
CA ARG A 109 2.53 8.25 -14.54
C ARG A 109 3.01 6.91 -15.12
N VAL A 110 2.84 5.81 -14.38
CA VAL A 110 2.88 4.48 -14.99
C VAL A 110 1.46 4.13 -15.46
N THR A 111 1.39 3.39 -16.56
CA THR A 111 0.16 2.74 -17.01
C THR A 111 0.28 1.25 -16.81
N LYS A 112 -0.75 0.61 -16.28
CA LYS A 112 -0.87 -0.85 -16.19
C LYS A 112 -1.98 -1.33 -17.13
N MET A 113 -1.84 -2.56 -17.62
CA MET A 113 -2.92 -3.23 -18.34
C MET A 113 -3.92 -3.77 -17.32
N VAL A 114 -5.17 -3.32 -17.41
CA VAL A 114 -6.30 -3.87 -16.65
C VAL A 114 -7.25 -4.47 -17.67
N GLY A 115 -7.34 -5.80 -17.71
CA GLY A 115 -7.98 -6.51 -18.81
C GLY A 115 -7.29 -6.21 -20.15
N GLN A 116 -8.03 -5.63 -21.09
CA GLN A 116 -7.54 -5.24 -22.42
C GLN A 116 -7.25 -3.73 -22.54
N GLN A 117 -7.39 -2.95 -21.46
CA GLN A 117 -7.21 -1.50 -21.49
C GLN A 117 -5.96 -1.05 -20.73
N LYS A 118 -5.26 -0.08 -21.31
CA LYS A 118 -4.13 0.61 -20.69
C LYS A 118 -4.67 1.74 -19.82
N VAL A 119 -4.55 1.60 -18.50
CA VAL A 119 -5.08 2.56 -17.51
C VAL A 119 -3.92 3.11 -16.68
N TRP A 120 -3.99 4.40 -16.33
CA TRP A 120 -3.00 5.01 -15.44
C TRP A 120 -3.10 4.43 -14.03
N VAL A 121 -1.96 4.22 -13.37
CA VAL A 121 -1.94 3.61 -12.03
C VAL A 121 -2.66 4.48 -10.99
N HIS A 122 -2.63 5.81 -11.11
CA HIS A 122 -3.37 6.70 -10.22
C HIS A 122 -4.90 6.59 -10.38
N VAL A 123 -5.38 6.30 -11.60
CA VAL A 123 -6.81 6.02 -11.85
C VAL A 123 -7.20 4.71 -11.18
N LYS A 124 -6.39 3.66 -11.37
CA LYS A 124 -6.62 2.37 -10.72
C LYS A 124 -6.63 2.50 -9.19
N TRP A 125 -5.67 3.23 -8.64
CA TRP A 125 -5.60 3.52 -7.21
C TRP A 125 -6.86 4.25 -6.71
N ALA A 126 -7.38 5.21 -7.48
CA ALA A 126 -8.59 5.94 -7.11
C ALA A 126 -9.83 5.03 -7.09
N GLU A 127 -9.95 4.09 -8.02
CA GLU A 127 -11.03 3.08 -8.00
C GLU A 127 -10.92 2.16 -6.78
N GLU A 128 -9.72 1.68 -6.46
CA GLU A 128 -9.48 0.82 -5.29
C GLU A 128 -9.78 1.58 -3.98
N ALA A 129 -9.36 2.85 -3.88
CA ALA A 129 -9.64 3.71 -2.74
C ALA A 129 -11.15 3.95 -2.55
N MET A 130 -11.88 4.24 -3.64
CA MET A 130 -13.33 4.43 -3.60
C MET A 130 -14.05 3.14 -3.17
N GLN A 131 -13.63 1.99 -3.69
CA GLN A 131 -14.20 0.71 -3.33
C GLN A 131 -14.01 0.42 -1.83
N LEU A 132 -12.82 0.65 -1.28
CA LEU A 132 -12.55 0.47 0.15
C LEU A 132 -13.35 1.45 1.02
N ALA A 133 -13.49 2.71 0.58
CA ALA A 133 -14.32 3.70 1.29
C ALA A 133 -15.81 3.32 1.29
N SER A 134 -16.30 2.76 0.19
CA SER A 134 -17.67 2.24 0.08
C SER A 134 -17.90 1.03 0.97
N LEU A 135 -16.98 0.06 0.95
CA LEU A 135 -17.02 -1.13 1.82
C LEU A 135 -16.93 -0.78 3.31
N ALA A 136 -16.17 0.27 3.65
CA ALA A 136 -16.10 0.83 5.00
C ALA A 136 -17.35 1.66 5.39
N GLY A 137 -18.23 2.01 4.44
CA GLY A 137 -19.41 2.83 4.68
C GLY A 137 -19.13 4.30 4.96
N ILE A 138 -17.97 4.80 4.51
CA ILE A 138 -17.52 6.20 4.74
C ILE A 138 -17.55 7.07 3.48
N GLU A 139 -17.99 6.51 2.35
CA GLU A 139 -17.97 7.13 1.02
C GLU A 139 -18.61 8.53 0.97
N GLN A 140 -19.69 8.76 1.74
CA GLN A 140 -20.47 10.02 1.73
C GLN A 140 -19.88 11.11 2.62
N GLY A 141 -18.70 10.90 3.22
CA GLY A 141 -18.12 11.80 4.20
C GLY A 141 -16.62 12.03 4.01
N LEU A 142 -16.04 12.79 4.94
CA LEU A 142 -14.63 13.21 4.89
C LEU A 142 -13.67 12.29 5.65
N THR A 143 -14.22 11.24 6.27
CA THR A 143 -13.47 10.32 7.13
C THR A 143 -12.28 9.76 6.37
N LEU A 144 -11.09 9.89 6.95
CA LEU A 144 -9.79 9.45 6.45
C LEU A 144 -9.26 10.12 5.15
N ILE A 145 -10.03 10.96 4.44
CA ILE A 145 -9.57 11.61 3.19
C ILE A 145 -8.25 12.37 3.42
N TRP A 146 -8.18 13.19 4.47
CA TRP A 146 -6.95 13.94 4.78
C TRP A 146 -5.76 13.02 5.11
N GLN A 147 -6.01 11.92 5.82
CA GLN A 147 -4.96 10.96 6.17
C GLN A 147 -4.43 10.23 4.95
N VAL A 148 -5.32 9.78 4.05
CA VAL A 148 -4.94 9.14 2.79
C VAL A 148 -4.26 10.15 1.87
N LYS A 149 -4.80 11.37 1.73
CA LYS A 149 -4.15 12.45 0.96
C LYS A 149 -2.73 12.70 1.45
N LYS A 150 -2.48 12.74 2.77
CA LYS A 150 -1.13 12.96 3.33
C LYS A 150 -0.14 11.88 2.90
N GLN A 151 -0.60 10.67 2.62
CA GLN A 151 0.24 9.53 2.24
C GLN A 151 0.56 9.47 0.75
N LEU A 152 -0.11 10.27 -0.08
CA LEU A 152 0.13 10.31 -1.52
C LEU A 152 1.50 10.92 -1.88
N PRO A 153 2.05 10.55 -3.05
CA PRO A 153 3.20 11.19 -3.68
C PRO A 153 3.14 12.72 -3.63
N LYS A 154 4.27 13.39 -3.40
CA LYS A 154 4.29 14.86 -3.25
C LYS A 154 3.80 15.57 -4.52
N ALA A 155 4.17 15.06 -5.69
CA ALA A 155 3.73 15.59 -6.98
C ALA A 155 2.21 15.49 -7.15
N VAL A 156 1.60 14.40 -6.70
CA VAL A 156 0.14 14.20 -6.72
C VAL A 156 -0.54 15.16 -5.75
N ARG A 157 -0.07 15.23 -4.49
CA ARG A 157 -0.68 16.07 -3.44
C ARG A 157 -0.75 17.55 -3.81
N ARG A 158 0.22 18.06 -4.55
CA ARG A 158 0.27 19.47 -4.99
C ARG A 158 -0.78 19.81 -6.05
N LEU A 159 -1.28 18.83 -6.77
CA LEU A 159 -2.28 19.00 -7.82
C LEU A 159 -3.70 18.73 -7.36
N LEU A 160 -3.87 18.23 -6.13
CA LEU A 160 -5.17 17.92 -5.53
C LEU A 160 -5.66 19.09 -4.67
N ASP A 161 -6.94 19.41 -4.80
CA ASP A 161 -7.62 20.45 -4.04
C ASP A 161 -7.58 20.23 -2.53
N ASN A 162 -7.66 21.32 -1.78
CA ASN A 162 -7.50 21.29 -0.31
C ASN A 162 -8.76 20.86 0.43
N GLU A 163 -9.93 21.01 -0.20
CA GLU A 163 -11.23 20.76 0.38
C GLU A 163 -12.00 19.83 -0.56
N TYR A 164 -12.47 18.72 0.00
CA TYR A 164 -13.33 17.76 -0.66
C TYR A 164 -14.63 17.65 0.12
N LYS A 165 -15.72 17.26 -0.55
CA LYS A 165 -17.02 17.05 0.10
C LYS A 165 -17.22 15.62 0.59
N ASP A 166 -16.68 14.66 -0.17
CA ASP A 166 -16.83 13.23 0.05
C ASP A 166 -15.73 12.47 -0.71
N TRP A 167 -15.78 11.13 -0.64
CA TRP A 167 -14.80 10.28 -1.33
C TRP A 167 -14.97 10.28 -2.85
N GLN A 168 -16.17 10.54 -3.36
CA GLN A 168 -16.42 10.61 -4.79
C GLN A 168 -15.69 11.82 -5.38
N ASP A 169 -15.86 12.99 -4.78
CA ASP A 169 -15.20 14.25 -5.14
C ASP A 169 -13.67 14.09 -5.15
N PHE A 170 -13.12 13.52 -4.07
CA PHE A 170 -11.68 13.26 -3.95
C PHE A 170 -11.13 12.30 -5.02
N THR A 171 -11.83 11.18 -5.26
CA THR A 171 -11.33 10.16 -6.20
C THR A 171 -11.54 10.55 -7.65
N ASP A 172 -12.58 11.34 -7.97
CA ASP A 172 -12.77 11.90 -9.31
C ASP A 172 -11.65 12.88 -9.67
N ASP A 173 -11.29 13.77 -8.75
CA ASP A 173 -10.14 14.67 -8.89
C ASP A 173 -8.85 13.91 -9.16
N MET A 174 -8.63 12.81 -8.44
CA MET A 174 -7.48 11.93 -8.62
C MET A 174 -7.45 11.29 -10.02
N LYS A 175 -8.61 10.92 -10.57
CA LYS A 175 -8.72 10.29 -11.91
C LYS A 175 -8.46 11.26 -13.05
N VAL A 176 -8.76 12.56 -12.87
CA VAL A 176 -8.60 13.59 -13.90
C VAL A 176 -7.26 14.33 -13.85
N LEU A 177 -6.33 13.89 -12.98
CA LEU A 177 -5.02 14.51 -12.83
C LEU A 177 -4.27 14.63 -14.16
N ASN A 178 -3.82 15.84 -14.45
CA ASN A 178 -3.10 16.14 -15.67
C ASN A 178 -1.68 15.55 -15.63
N THR A 179 -1.40 14.61 -16.54
CA THR A 179 -0.12 13.90 -16.60
C THR A 179 1.08 14.75 -17.02
N LEU A 180 0.85 15.89 -17.68
CA LEU A 180 1.90 16.87 -17.99
C LEU A 180 2.25 17.67 -16.74
N LYS A 181 1.25 18.14 -15.98
CA LYS A 181 1.49 18.84 -14.70
C LYS A 181 2.16 17.94 -13.68
N LEU A 182 1.77 16.66 -13.60
CA LEU A 182 2.45 15.67 -12.76
C LEU A 182 3.94 15.52 -13.11
N ARG A 183 4.30 15.66 -14.39
CA ARG A 183 5.70 15.63 -14.82
C ARG A 183 6.45 16.85 -14.30
N GLN A 184 5.89 18.03 -14.53
CA GLN A 184 6.47 19.29 -14.14
C GLN A 184 6.71 19.34 -12.63
N GLU A 185 5.71 18.95 -11.82
CA GLU A 185 5.84 18.90 -10.36
C GLU A 185 6.95 17.96 -9.91
N ARG A 186 7.10 16.80 -10.57
CA ARG A 186 8.18 15.85 -10.25
C ARG A 186 9.55 16.43 -10.55
N GLU A 187 9.72 17.06 -11.72
CA GLU A 187 10.96 17.73 -12.12
C GLU A 187 11.32 18.86 -11.13
N GLU A 188 10.34 19.69 -10.74
CA GLU A 188 10.54 20.75 -9.75
C GLU A 188 10.92 20.21 -8.36
N ILE A 189 10.35 19.08 -7.95
CA ILE A 189 10.71 18.40 -6.69
C ILE A 189 12.14 17.86 -6.73
N GLU A 190 12.54 17.23 -7.84
CA GLU A 190 13.91 16.71 -8.01
C GLU A 190 14.93 17.84 -8.04
N ASP A 191 14.64 18.93 -8.77
CA ASP A 191 15.49 20.11 -8.82
C ASP A 191 15.62 20.80 -7.45
N GLN A 192 14.53 20.89 -6.69
CA GLN A 192 14.57 21.44 -5.34
C GLN A 192 15.41 20.58 -4.42
N LYS A 193 15.26 19.26 -4.48
CA LYS A 193 16.06 18.31 -3.69
C LYS A 193 17.54 18.44 -4.01
N LYS A 194 17.90 18.57 -5.30
CA LYS A 194 19.28 18.77 -5.73
C LYS A 194 19.86 20.09 -5.20
N ARG A 195 19.08 21.18 -5.24
CA ARG A 195 19.50 22.48 -4.67
C ARG A 195 19.73 22.40 -3.16
N GLU A 196 18.87 21.69 -2.44
CA GLU A 196 19.01 21.46 -1.00
C GLU A 196 20.28 20.64 -0.70
N GLU A 197 20.51 19.54 -1.43
CA GLU A 197 21.73 18.74 -1.30
C GLU A 197 23.00 19.54 -1.59
N GLU A 198 23.00 20.38 -2.64
CA GLU A 198 24.12 21.27 -2.96
C GLU A 198 24.36 22.32 -1.86
N TRP A 199 23.29 22.86 -1.28
CA TRP A 199 23.39 23.83 -0.19
C TRP A 199 23.94 23.20 1.08
N ASP A 200 23.47 22.00 1.45
CA ASP A 200 23.96 21.23 2.59
C ASP A 200 25.43 20.84 2.41
N GLN A 201 25.84 20.41 1.21
CA GLN A 201 27.24 20.12 0.91
C GLN A 201 28.13 21.36 1.05
N ARG A 202 27.68 22.52 0.54
CA ARG A 202 28.42 23.79 0.69
C ARG A 202 28.53 24.20 2.15
N LEU A 203 27.48 24.01 2.94
CA LEU A 203 27.50 24.30 4.38
C LEU A 203 28.51 23.41 5.10
N LEU A 204 28.52 22.11 4.78
CA LEU A 204 29.46 21.16 5.36
C LEU A 204 30.92 21.50 5.00
N GLN A 205 31.19 21.84 3.74
CA GLN A 205 32.52 22.26 3.30
C GLN A 205 33.00 23.53 4.03
N LYS A 206 32.12 24.51 4.24
CA LYS A 206 32.45 25.72 5.02
C LYS A 206 32.77 25.39 6.48
N MET A 207 31.99 24.50 7.10
CA MET A 207 32.23 24.06 8.48
C MET A 207 33.58 23.34 8.60
N GLU A 208 33.89 22.44 7.65
CA GLU A 208 35.19 21.76 7.61
C GLU A 208 36.36 22.70 7.37
N ALA A 209 36.24 23.65 6.45
CA ALA A 209 37.27 24.65 6.18
C ALA A 209 37.56 25.51 7.41
N THR A 210 36.50 25.95 8.10
CA THR A 210 36.61 26.71 9.35
C THR A 210 37.32 25.89 10.43
N LYS A 211 36.95 24.63 10.60
CA LYS A 211 37.61 23.72 11.54
C LYS A 211 39.09 23.54 11.20
N ARG A 212 39.44 23.31 9.93
CA ARG A 212 40.84 23.18 9.49
C ARG A 212 41.64 24.46 9.75
N ALA A 213 41.06 25.63 9.46
CA ALA A 213 41.70 26.92 9.72
C ALA A 213 41.98 27.13 11.22
N MET A 214 41.01 26.84 12.09
CA MET A 214 41.19 26.93 13.55
C MET A 214 42.28 25.97 14.05
N THR A 215 42.31 24.72 13.57
CA THR A 215 43.35 23.76 13.94
C THR A 215 44.72 24.22 13.45
N ALA A 216 44.82 24.77 12.24
CA ALA A 216 46.07 25.28 11.69
C ALA A 216 46.58 26.50 12.49
N ASP A 217 45.70 27.42 12.86
CA ASP A 217 46.03 28.57 13.70
C ASP A 217 46.53 28.15 15.08
N LEU A 218 45.82 27.24 15.76
CA LEU A 218 46.28 26.67 17.04
C LEU A 218 47.65 25.99 16.90
N THR A 219 47.85 25.24 15.82
CA THR A 219 49.13 24.56 15.55
C THR A 219 50.26 25.57 15.33
N ALA A 220 50.01 26.64 14.59
CA ALA A 220 50.98 27.71 14.35
C ALA A 220 51.32 28.43 15.66
N GLN A 221 50.33 28.78 16.49
CA GLN A 221 50.56 29.40 17.79
C GLN A 221 51.42 28.52 18.72
N LEU A 222 51.18 27.21 18.76
CA LEU A 222 52.00 26.26 19.52
C LEU A 222 53.44 26.18 19.01
N GLN A 223 53.63 26.18 17.68
CA GLN A 223 54.97 26.20 17.08
C GLN A 223 55.74 27.48 17.42
N HIS A 224 55.07 28.64 17.36
CA HIS A 224 55.67 29.92 17.75
C HIS A 224 56.08 29.96 19.23
N LEU A 225 55.29 29.38 20.12
CA LEU A 225 55.63 29.29 21.55
C LEU A 225 56.88 28.42 21.79
N MET A 226 56.99 27.28 21.10
CA MET A 226 58.16 26.39 21.22
C MET A 226 59.44 27.02 20.66
N ILE A 227 59.37 27.76 19.55
CA ILE A 227 60.54 28.45 18.96
C ILE A 227 60.98 29.62 19.84
N GLY A 228 60.04 30.35 20.46
CA GLY A 228 60.34 31.42 21.41
C GLY A 228 61.11 30.96 22.67
N GLN A 229 60.89 29.72 23.13
CA GLN A 229 61.64 29.15 24.26
C GLN A 229 63.08 28.75 23.91
N VAL A 230 63.39 28.45 22.65
CA VAL A 230 64.76 28.10 22.21
C VAL A 230 65.63 29.34 22.02
N ALA A 231 65.07 30.46 21.56
CA ALA A 231 65.83 31.69 21.33
C ALA A 231 66.28 32.39 22.63
N VAL A 232 65.54 32.24 23.74
CA VAL A 232 65.87 32.86 25.03
C VAL A 232 66.99 32.12 25.79
N ALA A 233 67.31 30.88 25.41
CA ALA A 233 68.36 30.09 26.08
C ALA A 233 69.80 30.44 25.63
N HIS A 234 70.00 31.34 24.65
CA HIS A 234 71.31 31.62 24.06
C HIS A 234 71.69 33.10 24.01
N THR A 235 71.39 33.89 25.05
CA THR A 235 72.06 35.19 25.23
C THR A 235 72.31 35.48 26.72
N ASN A 236 73.45 35.02 27.24
CA ASN A 236 74.04 35.58 28.46
C ASN A 236 75.45 36.09 28.12
N PRO A 237 75.70 37.42 28.08
CA PRO A 237 77.05 37.95 28.07
C PRO A 237 77.58 38.00 29.50
N ARG A 238 78.70 37.31 29.75
CA ARG A 238 79.44 37.35 31.00
C ARG A 238 80.26 38.65 31.05
N THR A 239 79.75 39.67 31.74
CA THR A 239 80.47 40.91 32.07
C THR A 239 81.37 40.69 33.29
N SER A 240 82.68 40.89 33.12
CA SER A 240 83.66 41.04 34.22
C SER A 240 83.73 42.52 34.64
N PRO A 241 83.77 42.87 35.94
CA PRO A 241 84.03 44.23 36.37
C PRO A 241 85.53 44.46 36.62
N SER A 242 86.07 45.51 36.01
CA SER A 242 87.39 46.09 36.27
C SER A 242 87.24 47.20 37.32
N ALA A 243 88.03 47.13 38.40
CA ALA A 243 88.09 48.13 39.46
C ALA A 243 89.02 49.29 39.06
N THR A 244 88.57 50.50 39.41
CA THR A 244 89.20 51.81 39.21
C THR A 244 90.56 52.00 39.91
N PRO A 245 91.45 52.87 39.38
CA PRO A 245 92.65 53.29 40.07
C PRO A 245 92.38 54.48 41.00
N SER A 246 93.16 54.62 42.07
CA SER A 246 93.25 55.84 42.89
C SER A 246 94.72 56.19 43.12
N THR A 247 94.97 57.49 43.04
CA THR A 247 96.24 58.22 43.08
C THR A 247 96.86 58.27 44.47
N MET A 248 98.15 57.91 44.58
CA MET A 248 99.26 58.74 45.09
C MET A 248 100.58 57.97 44.97
#